data_AF-A0A835QW78-F1
#
_entry.id   AF-A0A835QW78-F1
#
_cell.length_a   1.000
_cell.length_b   1.000
_cell.length_c   1.000
_cell.angle_alpha   90.00
_cell.angle_beta   90.00
_cell.angle_gamma   90.00
#
_symmetry.space_group_name_H-M   'P 1'
#
loop_
_entity.id
_entity.type
_entity.pdbx_description
1 polymer ?
#
loop_
_entity_poly.entity_id
_entity_poly.type
_entity_poly.pdbx_seq_one_letter_code
_entity_poly.pdbx_strand_id
1 'polypeptide(L)'
;MFLKLLEAVLKTGNHINVGTDRGSAQAFKLDALLKLVDVKGADGKTTLLHFVVQEMVRSEGSRPSSSTSSSSLHDELRYQKLALQAVAGLGGELSNVKKAASMDHEVLGSYVSKLASGVSKISYVLRLNEELSPRDGSKQSFHESMVGFMKKAEDDIIRIQAQESVALSLVKEITEYFHGNSNREEAHPFRIFMVVRDFLSILDQVCKEIGRTMHCSVAISTRCLRATVGPTLPSVSPRLRALRPESSDDENSVSSSSA
;
A
#
# COMPACT_ATOMS: atom_id res chain seq x y z
N MET A 1 5.44 7.97 4.83
CA MET A 1 5.03 8.39 3.47
C MET A 1 3.53 8.79 3.36
N PHE A 2 2.65 8.34 4.25
CA PHE A 2 1.19 8.42 4.05
C PHE A 2 0.63 9.85 4.00
N LEU A 3 1.09 10.75 4.88
CA LEU A 3 0.66 12.15 4.88
C LEU A 3 1.00 12.88 3.57
N LYS A 4 2.16 12.59 2.97
CA LYS A 4 2.54 13.16 1.66
C LYS A 4 1.57 12.72 0.55
N LEU A 5 1.10 11.48 0.61
CA LEU A 5 0.09 10.97 -0.32
C LEU A 5 -1.25 11.68 -0.13
N LEU A 6 -1.68 11.89 1.12
CA LEU A 6 -2.89 12.66 1.41
C LEU A 6 -2.77 14.11 0.89
N GLU A 7 -1.61 14.75 1.10
CA GLU A 7 -1.33 16.09 0.59
C GLU A 7 -1.36 16.15 -0.93
N ALA A 8 -0.76 15.17 -1.61
CA ALA A 8 -0.79 15.08 -3.07
C ALA A 8 -2.21 14.89 -3.61
N VAL A 9 -3.03 14.06 -2.95
CA VAL A 9 -4.46 13.90 -3.27
C VAL A 9 -5.21 15.22 -3.08
N LEU A 10 -4.99 15.94 -1.97
CA LEU A 10 -5.64 17.22 -1.71
C LEU A 10 -5.26 18.27 -2.76
N LYS A 11 -3.97 18.43 -3.06
CA LYS A 11 -3.47 19.36 -4.08
C LYS A 11 -4.06 19.04 -5.45
N THR A 12 -4.05 17.77 -5.84
CA THR A 12 -4.60 17.32 -7.13
C THR A 12 -6.11 17.56 -7.19
N GLY A 13 -6.84 17.23 -6.12
CA GLY A 13 -8.28 17.46 -6.01
C GLY A 13 -8.62 18.96 -6.14
N ASN A 14 -7.90 19.82 -5.43
CA ASN A 14 -8.09 21.27 -5.51
C ASN A 14 -7.80 21.81 -6.90
N HIS A 15 -6.74 21.32 -7.57
CA HIS A 15 -6.38 21.74 -8.92
C HIS A 15 -7.44 21.37 -9.96
N ILE A 16 -8.00 20.15 -9.88
CA ILE A 16 -9.02 19.67 -10.83
C ILE A 16 -10.39 20.32 -10.58
N ASN A 17 -10.67 20.73 -9.34
CA ASN A 17 -11.95 21.33 -8.96
C ASN A 17 -11.91 22.87 -8.88
N VAL A 18 -10.90 23.52 -9.47
CA VAL A 18 -10.81 25.00 -9.53
C VAL A 18 -12.10 25.57 -10.12
N GLY A 19 -12.67 26.58 -9.44
CA GLY A 19 -13.90 27.25 -9.87
C GLY A 19 -15.20 26.51 -9.53
N THR A 20 -15.13 25.41 -8.77
CA THR A 20 -16.31 24.72 -8.22
C THR A 20 -16.34 24.84 -6.69
N ASP A 21 -17.48 24.51 -6.08
CA ASP A 21 -17.62 24.46 -4.60
C ASP A 21 -16.72 23.41 -3.93
N ARG A 22 -16.08 22.54 -4.72
CA ARG A 22 -15.11 21.54 -4.26
C ARG A 22 -13.66 21.98 -4.44
N GLY A 23 -13.43 23.14 -5.04
CA GLY A 23 -12.10 23.76 -5.16
C GLY A 23 -11.65 24.38 -3.84
N SER A 24 -10.34 24.53 -3.66
CA SER A 24 -9.74 25.19 -2.47
C SER A 24 -10.12 24.55 -1.12
N ALA A 25 -10.40 23.24 -1.10
CA ALA A 25 -10.62 22.50 0.13
C ALA A 25 -9.36 22.52 1.01
N GLN A 26 -9.54 22.60 2.33
CA GLN A 26 -8.44 22.53 3.30
C GLN A 26 -8.17 21.08 3.75
N ALA A 27 -9.17 20.21 3.66
CA ALA A 27 -9.11 18.82 4.05
C ALA A 27 -10.15 18.00 3.29
N PHE A 28 -10.05 16.67 3.37
CA PHE A 28 -11.03 15.73 2.85
C PHE A 28 -11.15 14.53 3.79
N LYS A 29 -12.32 13.87 3.79
CA LYS A 29 -12.53 12.63 4.55
C LYS A 29 -11.81 11.46 3.88
N LEU A 30 -11.25 10.53 4.66
CA LEU A 30 -10.51 9.39 4.11
C LEU A 30 -11.34 8.52 3.15
N ASP A 31 -12.67 8.51 3.30
CA ASP A 31 -13.61 7.92 2.33
C ASP A 31 -13.37 8.35 0.87
N ALA A 32 -12.89 9.58 0.63
CA ALA A 32 -12.63 10.06 -0.71
C ALA A 32 -11.49 9.30 -1.39
N LEU A 33 -10.57 8.69 -0.64
CA LEU A 33 -9.47 7.89 -1.18
C LEU A 33 -9.98 6.71 -2.01
N LEU A 34 -11.07 6.07 -1.58
CA LEU A 34 -11.67 4.93 -2.27
C LEU A 34 -12.30 5.32 -3.62
N LYS A 35 -12.60 6.61 -3.82
CA LYS A 35 -13.23 7.13 -5.05
C LYS A 35 -12.21 7.48 -6.13
N LEU A 36 -10.92 7.52 -5.80
CA LEU A 36 -9.87 7.91 -6.74
C LEU A 36 -9.68 6.90 -7.90
N VAL A 37 -10.18 5.67 -7.75
CA VAL A 37 -10.18 4.66 -8.83
C VAL A 37 -11.37 4.77 -9.77
N ASP A 38 -12.45 5.41 -9.33
CA ASP A 38 -13.67 5.56 -10.12
C ASP A 38 -13.55 6.71 -11.12
N VAL A 39 -12.72 7.71 -10.80
CA VAL A 39 -12.41 8.83 -11.71
C VAL A 39 -11.36 8.38 -12.70
N LYS A 40 -11.74 8.26 -13.97
CA LYS A 40 -10.90 7.75 -15.06
C LYS A 40 -10.63 8.80 -16.12
N GLY A 41 -9.47 8.71 -16.75
CA GLY A 41 -9.12 9.48 -17.94
C GLY A 41 -9.89 9.02 -19.18
N ALA A 42 -9.66 9.71 -20.30
CA ALA A 42 -10.31 9.42 -21.58
C ALA A 42 -10.04 7.99 -22.12
N ASP A 43 -8.96 7.35 -21.67
CA ASP A 43 -8.62 5.97 -22.03
C ASP A 43 -9.46 4.91 -21.29
N GLY A 44 -10.27 5.32 -20.31
CA GLY A 44 -11.09 4.44 -19.47
C GLY A 44 -10.29 3.47 -18.58
N LYS A 45 -8.96 3.60 -18.55
CA LYS A 45 -8.03 2.68 -17.87
C LYS A 45 -7.26 3.40 -16.77
N THR A 46 -6.68 4.56 -17.09
CA THR A 46 -5.87 5.33 -16.15
C THR A 46 -6.79 6.07 -15.19
N THR A 47 -6.65 5.79 -13.90
CA THR A 47 -7.46 6.43 -12.84
C THR A 47 -6.78 7.68 -12.28
N LEU A 48 -7.52 8.51 -11.55
CA LEU A 48 -6.95 9.66 -10.84
C LEU A 48 -5.85 9.23 -9.86
N LEU A 49 -5.97 8.07 -9.22
CA LEU A 49 -4.91 7.55 -8.36
C LEU A 49 -3.62 7.24 -9.11
N HIS A 50 -3.69 6.75 -10.36
CA HIS A 50 -2.49 6.57 -11.19
C HIS A 50 -1.75 7.89 -11.40
N PHE A 51 -2.50 8.94 -11.75
CA PHE A 51 -1.95 10.27 -11.95
C PHE A 51 -1.30 10.81 -10.67
N VAL A 52 -1.99 10.71 -9.52
CA VAL A 52 -1.45 11.17 -8.22
C VAL A 52 -0.13 10.46 -7.89
N VAL A 53 -0.07 9.13 -8.03
CA VAL A 53 1.16 8.37 -7.74
C VAL A 53 2.28 8.75 -8.71
N GLN A 54 1.99 8.90 -10.00
CA GLN A 54 2.98 9.35 -10.98
C GLN A 54 3.51 10.74 -10.66
N GLU A 55 2.64 11.69 -10.30
CA GLU A 55 3.02 13.05 -9.96
C GLU A 55 3.88 13.09 -8.69
N MET A 56 3.52 12.32 -7.67
CA MET A 56 4.35 12.16 -6.46
C MET A 56 5.74 11.61 -6.78
N VAL A 57 5.81 10.61 -7.66
CA VAL A 57 7.08 10.01 -8.09
C VAL A 57 7.94 11.01 -8.86
N ARG A 58 7.33 11.88 -9.68
CA ARG A 58 8.03 12.95 -10.39
C ARG A 58 8.52 14.04 -9.43
N SER A 59 7.68 14.48 -8.49
CA SER A 59 8.02 15.55 -7.54
C SER A 59 9.09 15.12 -6.53
N GLU A 60 9.05 13.87 -6.05
CA GLU A 60 10.07 13.32 -5.13
C GLU A 60 11.36 12.91 -5.88
N GLY A 61 11.28 12.69 -7.20
CA GLY A 61 12.43 12.34 -8.05
C GLY A 61 13.28 13.54 -8.50
N SER A 62 12.82 14.77 -8.28
CA SER A 62 13.55 15.99 -8.62
C SER A 62 14.47 16.41 -7.47
N ARG A 63 15.80 16.38 -7.70
CA ARG A 63 16.80 16.81 -6.71
C ARG A 63 16.59 18.27 -6.29
N PRO A 64 16.91 18.66 -5.03
CA PRO A 64 17.21 20.06 -4.74
C PRO A 64 18.43 20.47 -5.56
N SER A 65 18.29 21.56 -6.29
CA SER A 65 19.29 22.14 -7.17
C SER A 65 20.60 22.45 -6.43
N SER A 66 21.54 21.52 -6.48
CA SER A 66 22.96 21.78 -6.22
C SER A 66 23.81 20.96 -7.19
N SER A 67 24.75 21.66 -7.84
CA SER A 67 25.88 21.21 -8.66
C SER A 67 25.62 20.50 -10.00
N THR A 68 25.76 21.29 -11.08
CA THR A 68 26.55 21.04 -12.29
C THR A 68 27.03 19.60 -12.56
N SER A 69 26.36 18.93 -13.50
CA SER A 69 26.91 18.08 -14.58
C SER A 69 25.79 17.19 -15.12
N SER A 70 25.81 16.92 -16.43
CA SER A 70 24.83 16.14 -17.20
C SER A 70 24.26 14.93 -16.45
N SER A 71 23.05 15.07 -15.88
CA SER A 71 22.34 13.93 -15.30
C SER A 71 21.88 13.02 -16.42
N SER A 72 22.38 11.79 -16.41
CA SER A 72 21.95 10.78 -17.37
C SER A 72 20.46 10.48 -17.14
N LEU A 73 19.70 10.19 -18.20
CA LEU A 73 18.31 9.70 -18.09
C LEU A 73 18.19 8.51 -17.12
N HIS A 74 19.28 7.77 -16.93
CA HIS A 74 19.38 6.64 -16.02
C HIS A 74 19.29 7.03 -14.54
N ASP A 75 19.80 8.21 -14.16
CA ASP A 75 19.73 8.69 -12.78
C ASP A 75 18.31 9.11 -12.41
N GLU A 76 17.62 9.83 -13.29
CA GLU A 76 16.23 10.24 -13.10
C GLU A 76 15.30 9.02 -12.97
N LEU A 77 15.47 8.01 -13.84
CA LEU A 77 14.74 6.75 -13.75
C LEU A 77 15.02 5.99 -12.45
N ARG A 78 16.25 6.06 -11.91
CA ARG A 78 16.59 5.45 -10.63
C ARG A 78 15.87 6.13 -9.48
N TYR A 79 15.82 7.46 -9.43
CA TYR A 79 15.10 8.19 -8.39
C TYR A 79 13.59 7.95 -8.45
N GLN A 80 13.00 7.95 -9.65
CA GLN A 80 11.59 7.63 -9.84
C GLN A 80 11.26 6.20 -9.33
N LYS A 81 12.15 5.23 -9.58
CA LYS A 81 11.97 3.86 -9.06
C LYS A 81 12.01 3.80 -7.54
N LEU A 82 12.92 4.55 -6.90
CA LEU A 82 13.01 4.64 -5.44
C LEU A 82 11.77 5.32 -4.84
N ALA A 83 11.30 6.41 -5.44
CA ALA A 83 10.08 7.09 -5.01
C ALA A 83 8.86 6.17 -5.13
N LEU A 84 8.72 5.44 -6.24
CA LEU A 84 7.64 4.46 -6.42
C LEU A 84 7.72 3.34 -5.38
N GLN A 85 8.93 2.85 -5.06
CA GLN A 85 9.13 1.85 -4.01
C GLN A 85 8.74 2.39 -2.63
N ALA A 86 9.01 3.66 -2.34
CA ALA A 86 8.62 4.29 -1.09
C ALA A 86 7.09 4.42 -0.97
N VAL A 87 6.39 4.75 -2.06
CA VAL A 87 4.91 4.76 -2.07
C VAL A 87 4.35 3.34 -1.92
N ALA A 88 4.90 2.36 -2.65
CA ALA A 88 4.51 0.95 -2.54
C ALA A 88 4.83 0.33 -1.15
N GLY A 89 5.78 0.91 -0.41
CA GLY A 89 6.14 0.49 0.95
C GLY A 89 5.08 0.83 2.00
N LEU A 90 4.12 1.71 1.69
CA LEU A 90 3.07 2.13 2.61
C LEU A 90 2.24 0.97 3.17
N GLY A 91 1.99 -0.04 2.35
CA GLY A 91 1.27 -1.24 2.77
C GLY A 91 1.96 -2.01 3.90
N GLY A 92 3.29 -1.86 4.04
CA GLY A 92 4.09 -2.44 5.12
C GLY A 92 4.20 -1.51 6.34
N GLU A 93 4.43 -0.20 6.11
CA GLU A 93 4.46 0.83 7.17
C GLU A 93 3.16 0.80 8.01
N LEU A 94 2.02 0.57 7.35
CA LEU A 94 0.69 0.56 7.97
C LEU A 94 0.14 -0.86 8.19
N SER A 95 1.01 -1.85 8.43
CA SER A 95 0.59 -3.24 8.69
C SER A 95 -0.32 -3.40 9.91
N ASN A 96 -0.12 -2.60 10.96
CA ASN A 96 -0.99 -2.60 12.14
C ASN A 96 -2.40 -2.07 11.82
N VAL A 97 -2.54 -1.15 10.86
CA VAL A 97 -3.85 -0.69 10.38
C VAL A 97 -4.61 -1.83 9.73
N LYS A 98 -3.93 -2.66 8.92
CA LYS A 98 -4.54 -3.84 8.30
C LYS A 98 -5.04 -4.86 9.33
N LYS A 99 -4.30 -5.02 10.45
CA LYS A 99 -4.73 -5.87 11.58
C LYS A 99 -5.93 -5.26 12.31
N ALA A 100 -5.87 -3.98 12.65
CA ALA A 100 -6.97 -3.28 13.32
C ALA A 100 -8.27 -3.31 12.48
N ALA A 101 -8.16 -3.19 11.15
CA ALA A 101 -9.29 -3.30 10.22
C ALA A 101 -9.94 -4.69 10.17
N SER A 102 -9.32 -5.72 10.75
CA SER A 102 -9.87 -7.08 10.85
C SER A 102 -10.49 -7.38 12.22
N MET A 103 -10.36 -6.45 13.17
CA MET A 103 -10.94 -6.60 14.50
C MET A 103 -12.41 -6.19 14.48
N ASP A 104 -13.17 -6.79 15.40
CA ASP A 104 -14.56 -6.43 15.68
C ASP A 104 -14.65 -5.93 17.12
N HIS A 105 -15.10 -4.70 17.30
CA HIS A 105 -15.13 -4.04 18.61
C HIS A 105 -16.19 -4.67 19.53
N GLU A 106 -17.34 -5.10 19.01
CA GLU A 106 -18.42 -5.67 19.80
C GLU A 106 -17.99 -7.05 20.32
N VAL A 107 -17.33 -7.81 19.43
CA VAL A 107 -16.78 -9.12 19.77
C VAL A 107 -15.70 -8.99 20.85
N LEU A 108 -14.79 -8.01 20.73
CA LEU A 108 -13.75 -7.74 21.72
C LEU A 108 -14.37 -7.43 23.10
N GLY A 109 -15.28 -6.47 23.18
CA GLY A 109 -15.96 -6.11 24.44
C GLY A 109 -16.76 -7.27 25.02
N SER A 110 -17.33 -8.13 24.17
CA SER A 110 -18.04 -9.33 24.60
C SER A 110 -17.11 -10.34 25.28
N TYR A 111 -15.86 -10.50 24.81
CA TYR A 111 -14.90 -11.41 25.42
C TYR A 111 -14.45 -10.92 26.79
N VAL A 112 -14.18 -9.61 26.91
CA VAL A 112 -13.83 -8.97 28.18
C VAL A 112 -14.97 -9.12 29.20
N SER A 113 -16.21 -8.88 28.76
CA SER A 113 -17.40 -9.06 29.60
C SER A 113 -17.63 -10.51 30.02
N LYS A 114 -17.40 -11.48 29.12
CA LYS A 114 -17.49 -12.91 29.44
C LYS A 114 -16.42 -13.34 30.45
N LEU A 115 -15.20 -12.83 30.33
CA LEU A 115 -14.12 -13.10 31.27
C LEU A 115 -14.45 -12.55 32.66
N ALA A 116 -14.92 -11.30 32.74
CA ALA A 116 -15.39 -10.69 33.98
C ALA A 116 -16.52 -11.49 34.64
N SER A 117 -17.55 -11.87 33.86
CA SER A 117 -18.67 -12.68 34.35
C SER A 117 -18.23 -14.06 34.84
N GLY A 118 -17.31 -14.72 34.14
CA GLY A 118 -16.77 -16.02 34.53
C GLY A 118 -16.05 -15.96 35.87
N VAL A 119 -15.21 -14.95 36.05
CA VAL A 119 -14.50 -14.67 37.31
C VAL A 119 -15.50 -14.41 38.44
N SER A 120 -16.51 -13.56 38.24
CA SER A 120 -17.55 -13.34 39.27
C SER A 120 -18.30 -14.61 39.67
N LYS A 121 -18.60 -15.51 38.72
CA LYS A 121 -19.25 -16.80 39.01
C LYS A 121 -18.36 -17.72 39.86
N ILE A 122 -17.06 -17.77 39.57
CA ILE A 122 -16.10 -18.56 40.36
C ILE A 122 -16.00 -18.01 41.78
N SER A 123 -15.90 -16.68 41.92
CA SER A 123 -15.90 -15.99 43.22
C SER A 123 -17.13 -16.35 44.07
N TYR A 124 -18.31 -16.39 43.43
CA TYR A 124 -19.55 -16.78 44.09
C TYR A 124 -19.53 -18.23 44.58
N VAL A 125 -19.12 -19.18 43.74
CA VAL A 125 -19.04 -20.60 44.11
C VAL A 125 -18.04 -20.85 45.23
N LEU A 126 -16.88 -20.16 45.22
CA LEU A 126 -15.88 -20.27 46.29
C LEU A 126 -16.44 -19.83 47.65
N ARG A 127 -17.21 -18.74 47.67
CA ARG A 127 -17.84 -18.21 48.87
C ARG A 127 -18.88 -19.17 49.45
N LEU A 128 -19.76 -19.71 48.59
CA LEU A 128 -20.76 -20.71 49.01
C LEU A 128 -20.10 -21.96 49.59
N ASN A 129 -19.02 -22.44 48.98
CA ASN A 129 -18.31 -23.62 49.47
C ASN A 129 -17.65 -23.40 50.84
N GLU A 130 -17.24 -22.17 51.14
CA GLU A 130 -16.70 -21.80 52.45
C GLU A 130 -17.79 -21.77 53.54
N GLU A 131 -19.00 -21.31 53.19
CA GLU A 131 -20.15 -21.27 54.10
C GLU A 131 -20.73 -22.67 54.41
N LEU A 132 -20.70 -23.59 53.45
CA LEU A 132 -21.36 -24.91 53.53
C LEU A 132 -20.50 -26.03 54.11
N SER A 133 -19.19 -25.85 54.27
CA SER A 133 -18.29 -26.90 54.78
C SER A 133 -17.05 -26.33 55.49
N PRO A 134 -16.95 -26.47 56.83
CA PRO A 134 -15.75 -26.12 57.57
C PRO A 134 -14.53 -26.88 57.06
N ARG A 135 -13.38 -26.19 57.02
CA ARG A 135 -12.15 -26.56 56.29
C ARG A 135 -11.58 -27.93 56.71
N ASP A 136 -11.27 -28.73 55.69
CA ASP A 136 -10.44 -29.95 55.77
C ASP A 136 -9.14 -29.69 55.00
N GLY A 137 -8.03 -30.33 55.35
CA GLY A 137 -6.68 -29.93 54.90
C GLY A 137 -6.48 -29.84 53.37
N SER A 138 -7.17 -30.67 52.59
CA SER A 138 -7.13 -30.66 51.12
C SER A 138 -8.05 -29.60 50.48
N LYS A 139 -9.14 -29.22 51.15
CA LYS A 139 -10.07 -28.18 50.68
C LYS A 139 -9.47 -26.78 50.86
N GLN A 140 -8.63 -26.64 51.89
CA GLN A 140 -7.86 -25.43 52.19
C GLN A 140 -6.94 -25.01 51.03
N SER A 141 -6.12 -25.93 50.52
CA SER A 141 -5.10 -25.63 49.50
C SER A 141 -5.73 -25.27 48.15
N PHE A 142 -6.83 -25.93 47.77
CA PHE A 142 -7.62 -25.55 46.60
C PHE A 142 -8.19 -24.14 46.75
N HIS A 143 -8.80 -23.84 47.90
CA HIS A 143 -9.37 -22.51 48.16
C HIS A 143 -8.30 -21.41 48.09
N GLU A 144 -7.15 -21.61 48.75
CA GLU A 144 -6.03 -20.64 48.70
C GLU A 144 -5.50 -20.43 47.27
N SER A 145 -5.34 -21.50 46.50
CA SER A 145 -4.93 -21.42 45.09
C SER A 145 -5.96 -20.65 44.25
N MET A 146 -7.24 -20.93 44.46
CA MET A 146 -8.33 -20.28 43.74
C MET A 146 -8.49 -18.80 44.11
N VAL A 147 -8.28 -18.42 45.38
CA VAL A 147 -8.25 -17.02 45.80
C VAL A 147 -7.10 -16.28 45.10
N GLY A 148 -5.91 -16.88 45.04
CA GLY A 148 -4.76 -16.31 44.32
C GLY A 148 -5.02 -16.16 42.81
N PHE A 149 -5.58 -17.19 42.18
CA PHE A 149 -5.99 -17.16 40.77
C PHE A 149 -7.00 -16.03 40.50
N MET A 150 -8.03 -15.94 41.34
CA MET A 150 -9.10 -14.96 41.22
C MET A 150 -8.59 -13.53 41.31
N LYS A 151 -7.77 -13.23 42.31
CA LYS A 151 -7.16 -11.90 42.46
C LYS A 151 -6.36 -11.51 41.22
N LYS A 152 -5.51 -12.43 40.71
CA LYS A 152 -4.73 -12.18 39.50
C LYS A 152 -5.64 -11.97 38.28
N ALA A 153 -6.67 -12.79 38.13
CA ALA A 153 -7.60 -12.68 37.00
C ALA A 153 -8.37 -11.35 37.03
N GLU A 154 -8.85 -10.91 38.19
CA GLU A 154 -9.52 -9.62 38.38
C GLU A 154 -8.58 -8.45 38.02
N ASP A 155 -7.35 -8.46 38.54
CA ASP A 155 -6.33 -7.47 38.21
C ASP A 155 -6.04 -7.43 36.69
N ASP A 156 -5.95 -8.60 36.05
CA ASP A 156 -5.70 -8.72 34.61
C ASP A 156 -6.88 -8.20 33.78
N ILE A 157 -8.12 -8.50 34.17
CA ILE A 157 -9.35 -8.01 33.52
C ILE A 157 -9.44 -6.50 33.61
N ILE A 158 -9.20 -5.91 34.78
CA ILE A 158 -9.25 -4.46 34.97
C ILE A 158 -8.23 -3.78 34.05
N ARG A 159 -7.03 -4.33 33.93
CA ARG A 159 -6.01 -3.80 33.01
C ARG A 159 -6.45 -3.89 31.55
N ILE A 160 -7.04 -5.01 31.14
CA ILE A 160 -7.54 -5.17 29.77
C ILE A 160 -8.69 -4.19 29.48
N GLN A 161 -9.64 -4.01 30.40
CA GLN A 161 -10.73 -3.04 30.28
C GLN A 161 -10.22 -1.60 30.16
N ALA A 162 -9.22 -1.24 30.97
CA ALA A 162 -8.59 0.07 30.87
C ALA A 162 -7.88 0.27 29.52
N GLN A 163 -7.14 -0.74 29.04
CA GLN A 163 -6.48 -0.70 27.73
C GLN A 163 -7.48 -0.60 26.58
N GLU A 164 -8.59 -1.35 26.63
CA GLU A 164 -9.69 -1.28 25.67
C GLU A 164 -10.29 0.12 25.62
N SER A 165 -10.59 0.70 26.78
CA SER A 165 -11.15 2.05 26.87
C SER A 165 -10.21 3.11 26.28
N VAL A 166 -8.90 3.02 26.59
CA VAL A 166 -7.89 3.96 26.05
C VAL A 166 -7.71 3.77 24.55
N ALA A 167 -7.70 2.53 24.06
CA ALA A 167 -7.60 2.26 22.63
C ALA A 167 -8.81 2.84 21.87
N LEU A 168 -10.02 2.64 22.39
CA LEU A 168 -11.24 3.17 21.77
C LEU A 168 -11.30 4.71 21.82
N SER A 169 -10.78 5.36 22.86
CA SER A 169 -10.70 6.83 22.88
C SER A 169 -9.73 7.37 21.83
N LEU A 170 -8.58 6.72 21.63
CA LEU A 170 -7.64 7.09 20.56
C LEU A 170 -8.24 6.88 19.17
N VAL A 171 -9.02 5.80 18.99
CA VAL A 171 -9.77 5.55 17.75
C VAL A 171 -10.81 6.64 17.51
N LYS A 172 -11.49 7.12 18.56
CA LYS A 172 -12.41 8.25 18.46
C LYS A 172 -11.67 9.52 18.02
N GLU A 173 -10.59 9.89 18.70
CA GLU A 173 -9.79 11.09 18.38
C GLU A 173 -9.29 11.09 16.93
N ILE A 174 -8.73 9.98 16.45
CA ILE A 174 -8.26 9.90 15.05
C ILE A 174 -9.43 9.91 14.05
N THR A 175 -10.58 9.36 14.43
CA THR A 175 -11.79 9.42 13.61
C THR A 175 -12.31 10.83 13.49
N GLU A 176 -12.37 11.58 14.59
CA GLU A 176 -12.74 12.99 14.62
C GLU A 176 -11.78 13.84 13.78
N TYR A 177 -10.46 13.57 13.86
CA TYR A 177 -9.46 14.27 13.05
C TYR A 177 -9.70 14.14 11.53
N PHE A 178 -10.04 12.93 11.06
CA PHE A 178 -10.19 12.67 9.61
C PHE A 178 -11.62 12.78 9.08
N HIS A 179 -12.65 12.58 9.92
CA HIS A 179 -14.05 12.52 9.50
C HIS A 179 -14.95 13.59 10.17
N GLY A 180 -14.44 14.28 11.19
CA GLY A 180 -15.22 15.19 12.04
C GLY A 180 -16.19 14.43 12.97
N ASN A 181 -17.06 15.18 13.63
CA ASN A 181 -18.02 14.62 14.58
C ASN A 181 -19.30 14.19 13.85
N SER A 182 -19.32 12.99 13.29
CA SER A 182 -20.54 12.39 12.70
C SER A 182 -20.99 11.14 13.45
N ASN A 183 -22.27 11.10 13.81
CA ASN A 183 -22.91 9.97 14.50
C ASN A 183 -22.79 8.64 13.73
N ARG A 184 -22.56 8.70 12.41
CA ARG A 184 -22.36 7.52 11.54
C ARG A 184 -21.04 6.79 11.81
N GLU A 185 -20.02 7.53 12.22
CA GLU A 185 -18.69 7.00 12.50
C GLU A 185 -18.63 6.38 13.92
N GLU A 186 -19.41 6.90 14.86
CA GLU A 186 -19.52 6.33 16.22
C GLU A 186 -20.07 4.90 16.23
N ALA A 187 -20.95 4.55 15.27
CA ALA A 187 -21.51 3.20 15.16
C ALA A 187 -20.49 2.14 14.74
N HIS A 188 -19.40 2.52 14.08
CA HIS A 188 -18.39 1.60 13.57
C HIS A 188 -16.97 2.14 13.82
N PRO A 189 -16.46 2.05 15.06
CA PRO A 189 -15.19 2.67 15.45
C PRO A 189 -13.99 2.29 14.56
N PHE A 190 -13.95 1.03 14.08
CA PHE A 190 -12.85 0.54 13.25
C PHE A 190 -13.00 0.80 11.75
N ARG A 191 -14.07 1.49 11.32
CA ARG A 191 -14.31 1.85 9.91
C ARG A 191 -13.15 2.63 9.30
N ILE A 192 -12.55 3.54 10.06
CA ILE A 192 -11.40 4.31 9.59
C ILE A 192 -10.24 3.40 9.16
N PHE A 193 -9.99 2.30 9.88
CA PHE A 193 -8.95 1.35 9.51
C PHE A 193 -9.33 0.54 8.27
N MET A 194 -10.60 0.19 8.11
CA MET A 194 -11.09 -0.51 6.90
C MET A 194 -10.87 0.34 5.64
N VAL A 195 -11.23 1.63 5.69
CA VAL A 195 -11.04 2.56 4.57
C VAL A 195 -9.56 2.64 4.18
N VAL A 196 -8.66 2.78 5.16
CA VAL A 196 -7.21 2.85 4.89
C VAL A 196 -6.68 1.51 4.37
N ARG A 197 -7.09 0.37 4.94
CA ARG A 197 -6.72 -0.97 4.45
C ARG A 197 -7.09 -1.14 2.99
N ASP A 198 -8.34 -0.84 2.63
CA ASP A 198 -8.87 -1.06 1.29
C ASP A 198 -8.20 -0.12 0.28
N PHE A 199 -7.97 1.14 0.67
CA PHE A 199 -7.17 2.07 -0.12
C PHE A 199 -5.74 1.58 -0.33
N LEU A 200 -5.07 1.04 0.69
CA LEU A 200 -3.71 0.50 0.55
C LEU A 200 -3.67 -0.69 -0.42
N SER A 201 -4.69 -1.55 -0.40
CA SER A 201 -4.81 -2.65 -1.38
C SER A 201 -4.94 -2.14 -2.82
N ILE A 202 -5.71 -1.07 -3.01
CA ILE A 202 -5.85 -0.39 -4.30
C ILE A 202 -4.52 0.26 -4.72
N LEU A 203 -3.87 0.98 -3.81
CA LEU A 203 -2.59 1.66 -4.04
C LEU A 203 -1.50 0.66 -4.44
N ASP A 204 -1.42 -0.49 -3.76
CA ASP A 204 -0.47 -1.56 -4.07
C ASP A 204 -0.65 -2.05 -5.52
N GLN A 205 -1.88 -2.13 -6.01
CA GLN A 205 -2.18 -2.51 -7.38
C GLN A 205 -1.75 -1.43 -8.39
N VAL A 206 -2.07 -0.16 -8.12
CA VAL A 206 -1.66 0.98 -8.96
C VAL A 206 -0.14 1.10 -9.04
N CYS A 207 0.58 0.93 -7.93
CA CYS A 207 2.04 0.96 -7.92
C CYS A 207 2.64 -0.16 -8.77
N LYS A 208 2.04 -1.37 -8.77
CA LYS A 208 2.47 -2.48 -9.65
C LYS A 208 2.23 -2.15 -11.13
N GLU A 209 1.11 -1.53 -11.47
CA GLU A 209 0.78 -1.14 -12.85
C GLU A 209 1.73 -0.05 -13.38
N ILE A 210 2.04 0.96 -12.57
CA ILE A 210 3.04 1.99 -12.90
C ILE A 210 4.44 1.39 -13.01
N GLY A 211 4.82 0.47 -12.12
CA GLY A 211 6.11 -0.21 -12.18
C GLY A 211 6.32 -1.01 -13.47
N ARG A 212 5.25 -1.67 -13.97
CA ARG A 212 5.30 -2.42 -15.24
C ARG A 212 5.48 -1.49 -16.44
N THR A 213 4.73 -0.39 -16.52
CA THR A 213 4.84 0.57 -17.62
C THR A 213 6.22 1.23 -17.64
N MET A 214 6.78 1.57 -16.47
CA MET A 214 8.14 2.11 -16.36
C MET A 214 9.21 1.13 -16.88
N HIS A 215 9.08 -0.16 -16.55
CA HIS A 215 10.02 -1.19 -17.02
C HIS A 215 9.91 -1.44 -18.55
N CYS A 216 8.70 -1.38 -19.12
CA CYS A 216 8.48 -1.50 -20.56
C CYS A 216 9.09 -0.33 -21.35
N SER A 217 8.93 0.91 -20.88
CA SER A 217 9.52 2.10 -21.53
C SER A 217 11.05 2.03 -21.59
N VAL A 218 11.70 1.50 -20.54
CA VAL A 218 13.16 1.30 -20.50
C VAL A 218 13.60 0.17 -21.45
N ALA A 219 12.84 -0.93 -21.52
CA ALA A 219 13.13 -2.04 -22.43
C ALA A 219 13.00 -1.66 -23.91
N ILE A 220 12.06 -0.78 -24.26
CA ILE A 220 11.88 -0.27 -25.64
C ILE A 220 13.00 0.71 -26.00
N SER A 221 13.36 1.62 -25.08
CA SER A 221 14.45 2.59 -25.30
C SER A 221 15.82 1.91 -25.51
N THR A 222 16.13 0.88 -24.72
CA THR A 222 17.38 0.09 -24.87
C THR A 222 17.44 -0.74 -26.14
N ARG A 223 16.28 -1.14 -26.71
CA ARG A 223 16.20 -1.86 -28.00
C ARG A 223 16.38 -0.94 -29.20
N CYS A 224 15.79 0.26 -29.17
CA CYS A 224 15.99 1.27 -30.22
C CYS A 224 17.45 1.74 -30.32
N LEU A 225 18.16 1.85 -29.18
CA LEU A 225 19.59 2.21 -29.17
C LEU A 225 20.51 1.11 -29.72
N ARG A 226 20.08 -0.16 -29.72
CA ARG A 226 20.82 -1.26 -30.37
C ARG A 226 20.57 -1.36 -31.87
N ALA A 227 19.47 -0.81 -32.37
CA ALA A 227 19.12 -0.85 -33.79
C ALA A 227 19.82 0.23 -34.64
N THR A 228 20.46 1.23 -34.02
CA THR A 228 21.18 2.32 -34.72
C THR A 228 22.65 2.03 -35.00
N VAL A 229 23.18 0.88 -34.57
CA VAL A 229 24.51 0.41 -35.01
C VAL A 229 24.31 -0.55 -36.18
N GLY A 230 24.12 0.01 -37.37
CA GLY A 230 24.16 -0.77 -38.62
C GLY A 230 25.54 -1.43 -38.79
N PRO A 231 25.63 -2.60 -39.47
CA PRO A 231 26.90 -3.27 -39.68
C PRO A 231 27.78 -2.40 -40.58
N THR A 232 28.94 -2.01 -40.05
CA THR A 232 30.01 -1.36 -40.80
C THR A 232 30.47 -2.28 -41.93
N LEU A 233 30.32 -1.79 -43.18
CA LEU A 233 30.94 -2.36 -44.36
C LEU A 233 32.45 -2.55 -44.15
N PRO A 234 33.05 -3.68 -44.56
CA PRO A 234 34.48 -3.85 -44.46
C PRO A 234 35.22 -3.00 -45.52
N SER A 235 36.26 -2.35 -45.01
CA SER A 235 37.26 -1.50 -45.65
C SER A 235 37.89 -2.13 -46.90
N VAL A 236 37.91 -1.36 -47.99
CA VAL A 236 38.66 -1.60 -49.22
C VAL A 236 40.14 -1.24 -48.99
N SER A 237 41.06 -2.13 -49.38
CA SER A 237 42.47 -1.80 -49.56
C SER A 237 42.92 -2.04 -51.01
N PRO A 238 43.88 -1.25 -51.54
CA PRO A 238 44.07 -1.11 -52.98
C PRO A 238 45.22 -1.97 -53.51
N ARG A 239 45.03 -2.61 -54.68
CA ARG A 239 46.13 -3.02 -55.56
C ARG A 239 45.78 -2.69 -57.02
N LEU A 240 46.69 -1.94 -57.64
CA LEU A 240 46.62 -1.45 -59.01
C LEU A 240 47.16 -2.46 -60.03
N ARG A 241 46.43 -2.56 -61.16
CA ARG A 241 46.83 -2.92 -62.55
C ARG A 241 47.28 -4.38 -62.80
N ALA A 242 46.92 -5.04 -63.90
CA ALA A 242 46.53 -4.55 -65.23
C ALA A 242 45.78 -5.61 -66.08
N LEU A 243 45.03 -5.10 -67.08
CA LEU A 243 44.71 -5.68 -68.41
C LEU A 243 43.62 -6.77 -68.56
N ARG A 244 42.54 -6.36 -69.25
CA ARG A 244 41.58 -7.13 -70.10
C ARG A 244 42.31 -7.91 -71.23
N PRO A 245 41.66 -8.74 -72.09
CA PRO A 245 40.20 -8.97 -72.32
C PRO A 245 39.74 -10.43 -72.55
N GLU A 246 38.40 -10.58 -72.56
CA GLU A 246 37.57 -11.43 -73.44
C GLU A 246 37.59 -12.98 -73.43
N SER A 247 36.40 -13.49 -73.80
CA SER A 247 36.08 -14.80 -74.38
C SER A 247 35.82 -15.97 -73.45
N SER A 248 34.55 -16.35 -73.32
CA SER A 248 34.07 -17.61 -73.94
C SER A 248 32.62 -17.83 -73.54
N ASP A 249 31.82 -18.08 -74.56
CA ASP A 249 30.43 -18.45 -74.53
C ASP A 249 30.18 -19.77 -73.77
N ASP A 250 28.93 -19.91 -73.33
CA ASP A 250 27.98 -20.91 -73.85
C ASP A 250 27.17 -21.71 -72.82
N GLU A 251 25.88 -21.73 -73.15
CA GLU A 251 24.86 -22.74 -72.92
C GLU A 251 24.22 -22.86 -71.51
N ASN A 252 22.94 -22.47 -71.36
CA ASN A 252 21.72 -23.29 -71.62
C ASN A 252 21.35 -24.05 -70.32
N SER A 253 20.13 -24.20 -69.81
CA SER A 253 18.74 -24.04 -70.26
C SER A 253 17.89 -24.11 -68.96
N VAL A 254 16.79 -23.35 -68.81
CA VAL A 254 15.38 -23.84 -68.92
C VAL A 254 15.06 -24.99 -67.94
N SER A 255 13.98 -25.06 -67.15
CA SER A 255 12.80 -24.24 -66.85
C SER A 255 11.98 -24.99 -65.79
N SER A 256 10.91 -24.32 -65.32
CA SER A 256 9.61 -24.90 -64.94
C SER A 256 9.55 -25.73 -63.64
N SER A 257 8.89 -25.31 -62.56
CA SER A 257 7.52 -24.79 -62.34
C SER A 257 6.65 -25.85 -61.66
N SER A 258 5.88 -25.36 -60.70
CA SER A 258 4.51 -25.77 -60.34
C SER A 258 4.34 -26.63 -59.09
N ALA A 259 3.57 -26.00 -58.19
CA ALA A 259 2.60 -26.56 -57.22
C ALA A 259 3.12 -27.38 -56.04
#